data_AF-A0A973R8D8-F1
#
_entry.id   AF-A0A973R8D8-F1
#
_cell.length_a   1.000
_cell.length_b   1.000
_cell.length_c   1.000
_cell.angle_alpha   90.00
_cell.angle_beta   90.00
_cell.angle_gamma   90.00
#
_symmetry.space_group_name_H-M   'P 1'
#
loop_
_entity.id
_entity.type
_entity.pdbx_description
1 polymer ?
#
loop_
_entity_poly.entity_id
_entity_poly.type
_entity_poly.pdbx_seq_one_letter_code
_entity_poly.pdbx_strand_id
1 'polypeptide(L)'
;MSPSPPQSPPQSPSPRAPRPGRRHRSAHGPGTVRRLRVRLAALAAPLALAVTAWAVLPDAAAHASAPPTPSGWNQVFLDDFNGGSGSGIDGQWMYDTGPGANFGTGEIETMTNSTSNVHLDGAGNLDITALGSGSNWTSGRVQTTSANVGAPAGGKLMVTASIQQPTGGLGYWPAFWMLGPGQWPENGEIDIMEDVNALSEVAGTIHCGTYPGGVCNEGNGIGSGLRACSGCQSGFHTYTMVLDRTNTSAESIAFSLDGSQYFSVSESQVGTAVWQQAFDHNLSIILDLAMGGAFPNGVCGCTTPTGSTTSGGTMRVDYVAAYTTTGGGNPPPPPPGSGPIYSAVGSNICLDDRSSSTANYNPVQIYGCNGTAAQQWTVVEAGSTLHVLGKCLDINAGGTANGTKVDLYDCNNTGAQVFIPQSNGSLYNPQSGRCLDVPSATTTWSTQVQIWDCNGTNAQKWTLP
;
A
#
# COMPACT_ATOMS: atom_id res chain seq x y z
N MET A 1 4.77 -42.91 -53.85
CA MET A 1 5.57 -41.68 -53.97
C MET A 1 6.05 -41.35 -52.58
N SER A 2 7.36 -41.51 -52.38
CA SER A 2 8.00 -41.81 -51.10
C SER A 2 8.26 -40.58 -50.21
N PRO A 3 8.20 -40.71 -48.88
CA PRO A 3 8.72 -39.73 -47.94
C PRO A 3 10.24 -39.91 -47.77
N SER A 4 10.99 -38.81 -47.68
CA SER A 4 12.42 -38.84 -47.34
C SER A 4 12.65 -38.70 -45.82
N PRO A 5 13.62 -39.42 -45.22
CA PRO A 5 13.81 -39.56 -43.78
C PRO A 5 14.67 -38.44 -43.13
N PRO A 6 14.74 -38.37 -41.78
CA PRO A 6 15.39 -37.28 -41.05
C PRO A 6 16.92 -37.48 -40.95
N GLN A 7 17.67 -36.39 -40.89
CA GLN A 7 19.11 -36.40 -40.59
C GLN A 7 19.36 -36.12 -39.11
N SER A 8 20.24 -36.93 -38.50
CA SER A 8 20.79 -36.79 -37.14
C SER A 8 22.32 -36.52 -37.22
N PRO A 9 22.96 -36.04 -36.15
CA PRO A 9 23.95 -34.96 -36.18
C PRO A 9 25.41 -35.44 -36.29
N PRO A 10 26.37 -34.56 -36.65
CA PRO A 10 27.78 -34.87 -36.53
C PRO A 10 28.33 -34.59 -35.13
N GLN A 11 29.24 -35.48 -34.73
CA GLN A 11 29.87 -35.63 -33.43
C GLN A 11 30.87 -34.52 -33.10
N SER A 12 30.98 -34.23 -31.80
CA SER A 12 31.98 -33.37 -31.16
C SER A 12 33.37 -34.01 -31.12
N PRO A 13 34.45 -33.20 -31.17
CA PRO A 13 35.74 -33.58 -30.63
C PRO A 13 36.17 -32.67 -29.46
N SER A 14 36.64 -33.28 -28.38
CA SER A 14 37.40 -32.65 -27.28
C SER A 14 38.42 -33.69 -26.77
N PRO A 15 39.46 -33.33 -26.00
CA PRO A 15 40.16 -32.04 -25.85
C PRO A 15 41.68 -32.18 -26.14
N ARG A 16 42.39 -31.06 -26.37
CA ARG A 16 43.87 -31.06 -26.44
C ARG A 16 44.46 -30.39 -25.20
N ALA A 17 45.26 -31.17 -24.47
CA ALA A 17 45.95 -30.80 -23.24
C ALA A 17 47.06 -29.73 -23.44
N PRO A 18 47.45 -29.01 -22.36
CA PRO A 18 48.42 -27.92 -22.42
C PRO A 18 49.87 -28.41 -22.43
N ARG A 19 50.74 -27.71 -23.17
CA ARG A 19 52.20 -27.89 -23.14
C ARG A 19 52.82 -27.11 -21.96
N PRO A 20 53.71 -27.71 -21.16
CA PRO A 20 54.53 -26.98 -20.20
C PRO A 20 55.93 -26.70 -20.75
N GLY A 21 56.50 -25.56 -20.35
CA GLY A 21 57.96 -25.38 -20.25
C GLY A 21 58.52 -24.15 -20.95
N ARG A 22 58.96 -23.16 -20.15
CA ARG A 22 60.40 -22.88 -19.99
C ARG A 22 60.67 -21.90 -18.84
N ARG A 23 61.58 -22.31 -17.97
CA ARG A 23 62.25 -21.50 -16.94
C ARG A 23 63.23 -20.52 -17.58
N HIS A 24 63.35 -19.30 -17.05
CA HIS A 24 64.60 -18.52 -16.92
C HIS A 24 64.34 -17.47 -15.83
N ARG A 25 64.92 -17.63 -14.64
CA ARG A 25 66.24 -17.18 -14.17
C ARG A 25 66.14 -15.87 -13.36
N SER A 26 66.46 -16.02 -12.08
CA SER A 26 66.69 -14.98 -11.07
C SER A 26 67.91 -14.11 -11.37
N ALA A 27 67.84 -12.85 -10.93
CA ALA A 27 68.93 -12.01 -10.39
C ALA A 27 68.26 -10.75 -9.82
N HIS A 28 68.10 -10.53 -8.50
CA HIS A 28 69.11 -10.14 -7.49
C HIS A 28 70.09 -9.06 -7.97
N GLY A 29 69.87 -7.84 -7.49
CA GLY A 29 70.81 -6.71 -7.51
C GLY A 29 70.35 -5.62 -6.52
N PRO A 30 71.00 -5.47 -5.36
CA PRO A 30 70.64 -4.47 -4.36
C PRO A 30 71.37 -3.15 -4.63
N GLY A 31 70.62 -2.04 -4.72
CA GLY A 31 71.14 -0.70 -4.97
C GLY A 31 71.03 0.22 -3.76
N THR A 32 72.04 0.15 -2.89
CA THR A 32 72.64 1.26 -2.09
C THR A 32 71.73 2.35 -1.50
N VAL A 33 71.51 2.22 -0.19
CA VAL A 33 71.20 3.29 0.76
C VAL A 33 72.37 4.30 0.80
N ARG A 34 72.11 5.57 0.46
CA ARG A 34 73.06 6.66 0.69
C ARG A 34 72.48 7.63 1.73
N ARG A 35 72.97 7.52 2.96
CA ARG A 35 72.72 8.46 4.05
C ARG A 35 73.39 9.79 3.72
N LEU A 36 72.62 10.87 3.60
CA LEU A 36 73.16 12.22 3.66
C LEU A 36 72.80 12.80 5.03
N ARG A 37 73.82 12.94 5.89
CA ARG A 37 73.74 13.70 7.13
C ARG A 37 73.86 15.18 6.76
N VAL A 38 72.78 15.94 6.91
CA VAL A 38 72.84 17.39 6.95
C VAL A 38 72.42 17.83 8.36
N ARG A 39 73.39 18.34 9.11
CA ARG A 39 73.16 19.09 10.35
C ARG A 39 72.78 20.51 9.95
N LEU A 40 71.59 20.97 10.30
CA LEU A 40 71.29 22.40 10.33
C LEU A 40 70.49 22.76 11.59
N ALA A 41 70.76 23.99 12.02
CA ALA A 41 70.61 24.54 13.35
C ALA A 41 69.19 24.55 13.91
N ALA A 42 69.11 24.39 15.23
CA ALA A 42 67.91 24.62 16.02
C ALA A 42 67.55 26.10 16.02
N LEU A 43 66.40 26.44 15.45
CA LEU A 43 65.65 27.66 15.72
C LEU A 43 64.39 27.22 16.47
N ALA A 44 64.33 27.54 17.75
CA ALA A 44 63.16 27.32 18.59
C ALA A 44 62.06 28.31 18.18
N ALA A 45 61.07 27.83 17.43
CA ALA A 45 59.78 28.48 17.29
C ALA A 45 58.82 27.90 18.34
N PRO A 46 57.99 28.71 19.01
CA PRO A 46 57.00 28.17 19.93
C PRO A 46 55.99 27.35 19.14
N LEU A 47 55.94 26.04 19.37
CA LEU A 47 54.80 25.22 18.98
C LEU A 47 53.59 25.74 19.78
N ALA A 48 52.76 26.56 19.15
CA ALA A 48 51.36 26.63 19.54
C ALA A 48 50.79 25.23 19.30
N LEU A 49 50.50 24.49 20.38
CA LEU A 49 49.60 23.34 20.30
C LEU A 49 48.24 23.89 19.86
N ALA A 50 48.01 23.92 18.55
CA ALA A 50 46.66 23.88 18.04
C ALA A 50 46.12 22.50 18.40
N VAL A 51 45.46 22.40 19.56
CA VAL A 51 44.47 21.36 19.78
C VAL A 51 43.40 21.63 18.74
N THR A 52 43.55 21.02 17.56
CA THR A 52 42.43 20.87 16.65
C THR A 52 41.47 19.94 17.40
N ALA A 53 40.55 20.54 18.15
CA ALA A 53 39.29 19.90 18.42
C ALA A 53 38.79 19.49 17.03
N TRP A 54 38.88 18.20 16.73
CA TRP A 54 37.99 17.63 15.75
C TRP A 54 36.63 17.88 16.36
N ALA A 55 36.00 18.98 15.95
CA ALA A 55 34.56 19.03 15.99
C ALA A 55 34.16 17.76 15.26
N VAL A 56 33.65 16.80 16.03
CA VAL A 56 32.71 15.83 15.47
C VAL A 56 31.64 16.75 14.90
N LEU A 57 31.75 17.06 13.61
CA LEU A 57 30.63 17.57 12.88
C LEU A 57 29.55 16.54 13.18
N PRO A 58 28.37 16.94 13.69
CA PRO A 58 27.27 16.01 13.71
C PRO A 58 27.22 15.45 12.29
N ASP A 59 27.21 14.11 12.18
CA ASP A 59 26.82 13.47 10.93
C ASP A 59 25.63 14.28 10.44
N ALA A 60 25.73 14.81 9.22
CA ALA A 60 24.59 15.44 8.60
C ALA A 60 23.55 14.33 8.51
N ALA A 61 22.65 14.27 9.49
CA ALA A 61 21.53 13.35 9.49
C ALA A 61 20.86 13.55 8.13
N ALA A 62 20.66 12.46 7.40
CA ALA A 62 19.95 12.51 6.14
C ALA A 62 18.60 13.18 6.41
N HIS A 63 18.44 14.38 5.86
CA HIS A 63 17.18 15.10 5.78
C HIS A 63 16.59 14.76 4.42
N ALA A 64 16.13 13.53 4.25
CA ALA A 64 15.20 13.26 3.18
C ALA A 64 13.82 13.50 3.80
N SER A 65 13.27 14.68 3.51
CA SER A 65 11.87 15.02 3.78
C SER A 65 11.18 15.04 2.43
N ALA A 66 9.91 14.66 2.37
CA ALA A 66 9.16 14.74 1.13
C ALA A 66 9.34 16.11 0.45
N PRO A 67 9.38 16.12 -0.90
CA PRO A 67 9.41 17.36 -1.63
C PRO A 67 8.21 18.23 -1.24
N PRO A 68 8.36 19.57 -1.30
CA PRO A 68 7.26 20.47 -1.00
C PRO A 68 6.07 20.20 -1.92
N THR A 69 4.87 20.44 -1.41
CA THR A 69 3.61 20.27 -2.16
C THR A 69 3.71 20.92 -3.55
N PRO A 70 3.47 20.17 -4.64
CA PRO A 70 3.53 20.72 -5.99
C PRO A 70 2.55 21.90 -6.18
N SER A 71 2.97 22.89 -6.97
CA SER A 71 2.13 24.07 -7.25
C SER A 71 0.79 23.67 -7.88
N GLY A 72 -0.32 24.16 -7.33
CA GLY A 72 -1.68 23.85 -7.80
C GLY A 72 -2.27 22.57 -7.20
N TRP A 73 -1.55 21.91 -6.30
CA TRP A 73 -2.00 20.73 -5.58
C TRP A 73 -2.14 21.02 -4.07
N ASN A 74 -2.98 20.24 -3.39
CA ASN A 74 -3.17 20.24 -1.95
C ASN A 74 -2.75 18.88 -1.40
N GLN A 75 -1.94 18.86 -0.34
CA GLN A 75 -1.56 17.63 0.35
C GLN A 75 -2.76 17.03 1.10
N VAL A 76 -3.02 15.75 0.88
CA VAL A 76 -4.07 14.98 1.58
C VAL A 76 -3.50 13.86 2.45
N PHE A 77 -2.30 13.38 2.14
CA PHE A 77 -1.56 12.42 2.96
C PHE A 77 -0.07 12.69 2.84
N LEU A 78 0.68 12.49 3.93
CA LEU A 78 2.13 12.54 3.95
C LEU A 78 2.67 11.73 5.13
N ASP A 79 3.62 10.85 4.84
CA ASP A 79 4.54 10.32 5.84
C ASP A 79 5.97 10.36 5.30
N ASP A 80 6.86 10.98 6.08
CA ASP A 80 8.30 11.12 5.82
C ASP A 80 9.12 10.14 6.69
N PHE A 81 8.46 9.19 7.34
CA PHE A 81 9.05 8.08 8.11
C PHE A 81 10.14 8.50 9.11
N ASN A 82 10.00 9.71 9.65
CA ASN A 82 10.89 10.25 10.66
C ASN A 82 10.62 9.57 12.00
N GLY A 83 11.66 8.98 12.60
CA GLY A 83 11.56 8.36 13.90
C GLY A 83 12.89 7.82 14.39
N GLY A 84 12.88 7.13 15.54
CA GLY A 84 14.09 6.55 16.10
C GLY A 84 14.48 5.27 15.36
N SER A 85 15.78 5.03 15.20
CA SER A 85 16.26 3.78 14.59
C SER A 85 15.72 2.55 15.34
N GLY A 86 15.11 1.62 14.60
CA GLY A 86 14.48 0.41 15.12
C GLY A 86 13.09 0.61 15.72
N SER A 87 12.51 1.81 15.67
CA SER A 87 11.11 2.02 16.09
C SER A 87 10.13 1.51 15.03
N GLY A 88 8.90 1.20 15.44
CA GLY A 88 7.82 0.91 14.49
C GLY A 88 7.31 2.18 13.80
N ILE A 89 6.36 1.98 12.87
CA ILE A 89 5.60 3.04 12.20
C ILE A 89 4.60 3.70 13.17
N ASP A 90 4.11 4.88 12.81
CA ASP A 90 3.18 5.66 13.64
C ASP A 90 1.70 5.22 13.47
N GLY A 91 0.78 5.98 14.04
CA GLY A 91 -0.66 5.69 14.02
C GLY A 91 -1.37 5.95 12.68
N GLN A 92 -0.67 6.42 11.64
CA GLN A 92 -1.23 6.57 10.29
C GLN A 92 -1.31 5.22 9.55
N TRP A 93 -0.56 4.23 10.04
CA TRP A 93 -0.45 2.90 9.45
C TRP A 93 -0.94 1.81 10.40
N MET A 94 -1.42 0.72 9.80
CA MET A 94 -1.68 -0.53 10.49
C MET A 94 -0.90 -1.68 9.83
N TYR A 95 -0.60 -2.70 10.63
CA TYR A 95 0.11 -3.89 10.18
C TYR A 95 -0.89 -4.96 9.74
N ASP A 96 -0.70 -5.50 8.54
CA ASP A 96 -1.34 -6.74 8.15
C ASP A 96 -0.43 -7.90 8.57
N THR A 97 -0.94 -8.80 9.42
CA THR A 97 -0.13 -9.90 9.97
C THR A 97 -0.76 -11.25 9.68
N GLY A 98 0.08 -12.26 9.49
CA GLY A 98 -0.35 -13.64 9.27
C GLY A 98 0.30 -14.29 8.06
N PRO A 99 -0.10 -15.53 7.73
CA PRO A 99 0.48 -16.28 6.62
C PRO A 99 0.17 -15.63 5.27
N GLY A 100 1.22 -15.43 4.47
CA GLY A 100 1.21 -14.87 3.12
C GLY A 100 0.24 -15.59 2.17
N ALA A 101 0.12 -16.91 2.35
CA ALA A 101 -0.80 -17.76 1.59
C ALA A 101 -2.28 -17.32 1.65
N ASN A 102 -2.66 -16.47 2.61
CA ASN A 102 -4.01 -15.92 2.73
C ASN A 102 -4.24 -14.65 1.90
N PHE A 103 -3.20 -14.03 1.33
CA PHE A 103 -3.33 -12.83 0.50
C PHE A 103 -3.67 -13.11 -0.98
N GLY A 104 -3.93 -14.38 -1.33
CA GLY A 104 -4.50 -14.75 -2.63
C GLY A 104 -3.49 -14.87 -3.79
N THR A 105 -2.22 -14.56 -3.56
CA THR A 105 -1.15 -14.54 -4.58
C THR A 105 -0.28 -15.81 -4.57
N GLY A 106 -0.40 -16.64 -3.53
CA GLY A 106 0.45 -17.82 -3.32
C GLY A 106 1.84 -17.51 -2.74
N GLU A 107 2.04 -16.30 -2.22
CA GLU A 107 3.22 -15.91 -1.44
C GLU A 107 3.35 -16.74 -0.13
N ILE A 108 4.58 -16.84 0.39
CA ILE A 108 4.95 -17.87 1.37
C ILE A 108 5.46 -17.34 2.72
N GLU A 109 5.73 -16.04 2.81
CA GLU A 109 6.16 -15.43 4.05
C GLU A 109 5.04 -15.41 5.10
N THR A 110 5.41 -15.10 6.33
CA THR A 110 4.46 -14.64 7.34
C THR A 110 4.69 -13.15 7.53
N MET A 111 3.69 -12.34 7.22
CA MET A 111 3.72 -10.91 7.51
C MET A 111 3.66 -10.68 9.02
N THR A 112 4.51 -9.82 9.56
CA THR A 112 4.60 -9.54 11.00
C THR A 112 4.62 -8.05 11.30
N ASN A 113 4.34 -7.71 12.55
CA ASN A 113 4.54 -6.38 13.11
C ASN A 113 5.87 -6.25 13.89
N SER A 114 6.80 -7.19 13.69
CA SER A 114 8.11 -7.14 14.34
C SER A 114 8.96 -6.05 13.71
N THR A 115 9.71 -5.30 14.54
CA THR A 115 10.71 -4.34 14.05
C THR A 115 11.91 -4.99 13.37
N SER A 116 12.00 -6.33 13.39
CA SER A 116 12.93 -7.05 12.51
C SER A 116 12.49 -7.05 11.04
N ASN A 117 11.18 -6.89 10.78
CA ASN A 117 10.61 -6.86 9.44
C ASN A 117 10.17 -5.45 9.03
N VAL A 118 9.67 -4.63 9.95
CA VAL A 118 9.14 -3.28 9.64
C VAL A 118 9.63 -2.29 10.68
N HIS A 119 10.54 -1.41 10.32
CA HIS A 119 11.08 -0.42 11.25
C HIS A 119 11.52 0.86 10.56
N LEU A 120 11.63 1.93 11.34
CA LEU A 120 12.28 3.17 10.92
C LEU A 120 13.79 3.03 11.10
N ASP A 121 14.57 3.47 10.11
CA ASP A 121 16.03 3.32 10.13
C ASP A 121 16.73 4.39 11.00
N GLY A 122 16.02 5.46 11.36
CA GLY A 122 16.54 6.62 12.09
C GLY A 122 17.14 7.72 11.22
N ALA A 123 17.06 7.56 9.90
CA ALA A 123 17.54 8.47 8.87
C ALA A 123 16.41 8.98 7.96
N GLY A 124 15.16 8.86 8.41
CA GLY A 124 13.97 9.31 7.69
C GLY A 124 13.40 8.27 6.73
N ASN A 125 13.66 6.97 6.94
CA ASN A 125 13.12 5.94 6.06
C ASN A 125 12.42 4.81 6.83
N LEU A 126 11.39 4.26 6.20
CA LEU A 126 10.79 2.98 6.54
C LEU A 126 11.53 1.85 5.82
N ASP A 127 11.99 0.87 6.59
CA ASP A 127 12.57 -0.38 6.11
C ASP A 127 11.56 -1.52 6.26
N ILE A 128 11.18 -2.13 5.14
CA ILE A 128 10.46 -3.40 5.08
C ILE A 128 11.43 -4.49 4.62
N THR A 129 11.83 -5.37 5.54
CA THR A 129 12.87 -6.39 5.33
C THR A 129 12.28 -7.78 5.33
N ALA A 130 12.57 -8.56 4.27
CA ALA A 130 12.26 -9.98 4.23
C ALA A 130 13.38 -10.80 4.86
N LEU A 131 13.04 -11.66 5.82
CA LEU A 131 13.98 -12.50 6.56
C LEU A 131 13.70 -13.97 6.30
N GLY A 132 14.71 -14.69 5.81
CA GLY A 132 14.63 -16.09 5.43
C GLY A 132 15.48 -17.00 6.33
N SER A 133 14.90 -18.14 6.73
CA SER A 133 15.60 -19.23 7.41
C SER A 133 15.16 -20.58 6.83
N GLY A 134 15.88 -21.07 5.82
CA GLY A 134 15.50 -22.26 5.07
C GLY A 134 14.29 -21.98 4.18
N SER A 135 13.21 -22.74 4.35
CA SER A 135 11.93 -22.53 3.64
C SER A 135 11.00 -21.53 4.32
N ASN A 136 11.35 -21.04 5.51
CA ASN A 136 10.50 -20.13 6.27
C ASN A 136 10.93 -18.69 6.01
N TRP A 137 9.96 -17.83 5.70
CA TRP A 137 10.19 -16.41 5.47
C TRP A 137 9.26 -15.57 6.36
N THR A 138 9.74 -14.45 6.85
CA THR A 138 8.91 -13.39 7.41
C THR A 138 9.15 -12.09 6.66
N SER A 139 8.13 -11.24 6.60
CA SER A 139 8.24 -9.92 5.99
C SER A 139 7.25 -8.95 6.63
N GLY A 140 7.04 -7.81 6.00
CA GLY A 140 6.12 -6.78 6.44
C GLY A 140 5.16 -6.34 5.35
N ARG A 141 3.94 -6.02 5.79
CA ARG A 141 2.88 -5.39 5.01
C ARG A 141 2.18 -4.37 5.90
N VAL A 142 2.12 -3.14 5.41
CA VAL A 142 1.51 -2.02 6.12
C VAL A 142 0.53 -1.32 5.20
N GLN A 143 -0.57 -0.83 5.77
CA GLN A 143 -1.56 -0.07 5.04
C GLN A 143 -2.01 1.14 5.85
N THR A 144 -2.48 2.19 5.19
CA THR A 144 -3.10 3.32 5.89
C THR A 144 -4.29 2.84 6.72
N THR A 145 -4.51 3.43 7.90
CA THR A 145 -5.61 3.01 8.81
C THR A 145 -7.01 3.21 8.24
N SER A 146 -7.12 3.94 7.13
CA SER A 146 -8.35 4.22 6.41
C SER A 146 -8.05 4.43 4.92
N ALA A 147 -9.03 4.16 4.06
CA ALA A 147 -9.01 4.62 2.69
C ALA A 147 -9.41 6.11 2.67
N ASN A 148 -8.42 7.00 2.63
CA ASN A 148 -8.64 8.45 2.69
C ASN A 148 -8.05 9.20 1.49
N VAL A 149 -7.56 8.47 0.49
CA VAL A 149 -6.90 9.05 -0.68
C VAL A 149 -7.72 8.72 -1.93
N GLY A 150 -8.35 9.74 -2.52
CA GLY A 150 -9.21 9.62 -3.69
C GLY A 150 -9.16 10.88 -4.56
N ALA A 151 -9.44 10.73 -5.85
CA ALA A 151 -9.55 11.88 -6.75
C ALA A 151 -10.91 12.57 -6.58
N PRO A 152 -10.95 13.88 -6.27
CA PRO A 152 -12.21 14.60 -6.26
C PRO A 152 -12.81 14.63 -7.66
N ALA A 153 -14.15 14.62 -7.75
CA ALA A 153 -14.85 14.76 -9.01
C ALA A 153 -14.41 16.05 -9.73
N GLY A 154 -14.02 15.93 -11.01
CA GLY A 154 -13.51 17.07 -11.78
C GLY A 154 -12.10 17.52 -11.42
N GLY A 155 -11.37 16.78 -10.57
CA GLY A 155 -9.99 17.05 -10.18
C GLY A 155 -9.07 15.87 -10.44
N LYS A 156 -7.88 15.90 -9.85
CA LYS A 156 -6.89 14.84 -9.95
C LYS A 156 -6.46 14.38 -8.57
N LEU A 157 -6.04 13.13 -8.48
CA LEU A 157 -5.26 12.57 -7.39
C LEU A 157 -3.86 12.25 -7.92
N MET A 158 -2.84 12.60 -7.14
CA MET A 158 -1.46 12.14 -7.31
C MET A 158 -1.08 11.36 -6.06
N VAL A 159 -0.55 10.15 -6.23
CA VAL A 159 0.04 9.36 -5.14
C VAL A 159 1.46 8.99 -5.54
N THR A 160 2.41 9.31 -4.67
CA THR A 160 3.83 9.22 -4.98
C THR A 160 4.62 8.72 -3.78
N ALA A 161 5.64 7.92 -4.06
CA ALA A 161 6.59 7.45 -3.04
C ALA A 161 8.00 7.45 -3.61
N SER A 162 8.98 7.70 -2.75
CA SER A 162 10.40 7.50 -3.08
C SER A 162 10.90 6.23 -2.43
N ILE A 163 11.24 5.24 -3.26
CA ILE A 163 11.50 3.86 -2.82
C ILE A 163 12.81 3.37 -3.41
N GLN A 164 13.62 2.71 -2.59
CA GLN A 164 14.70 1.83 -3.03
C GLN A 164 14.22 0.38 -2.96
N GLN A 165 14.26 -0.31 -4.10
CA GLN A 165 13.85 -1.70 -4.23
C GLN A 165 14.85 -2.66 -3.55
N PRO A 166 14.38 -3.81 -3.04
CA PRO A 166 15.21 -4.82 -2.43
C PRO A 166 16.13 -5.51 -3.44
N THR A 167 17.24 -6.01 -2.92
CA THR A 167 18.06 -7.04 -3.58
C THR A 167 17.79 -8.40 -2.94
N GLY A 168 18.40 -9.46 -3.46
CA GLY A 168 18.40 -10.78 -2.81
C GLY A 168 17.92 -11.93 -3.69
N GLY A 169 17.50 -11.62 -4.91
CA GLY A 169 17.28 -12.58 -5.98
C GLY A 169 15.83 -13.06 -6.11
N LEU A 170 15.67 -14.29 -6.60
CA LEU A 170 14.37 -14.82 -6.99
C LEU A 170 13.40 -14.93 -5.81
N GLY A 171 12.17 -14.45 -5.99
CA GLY A 171 11.10 -14.49 -5.00
C GLY A 171 10.84 -13.19 -4.26
N TYR A 172 11.74 -12.20 -4.27
CA TYR A 172 11.40 -10.88 -3.73
C TYR A 172 10.31 -10.22 -4.59
N TRP A 173 9.26 -9.69 -3.96
CA TRP A 173 8.16 -8.99 -4.62
C TRP A 173 7.80 -7.73 -3.80
N PRO A 174 8.53 -6.62 -3.98
CA PRO A 174 8.17 -5.33 -3.40
C PRO A 174 6.92 -4.76 -4.09
N ALA A 175 6.02 -4.16 -3.30
CA ALA A 175 4.85 -3.49 -3.83
C ALA A 175 4.56 -2.16 -3.11
N PHE A 176 4.16 -1.16 -3.90
CA PHE A 176 3.54 0.09 -3.46
C PHE A 176 2.28 0.31 -4.30
N TRP A 177 1.13 0.26 -3.64
CA TRP A 177 -0.14 0.12 -4.33
C TRP A 177 -1.30 0.68 -3.51
N MET A 178 -2.48 0.68 -4.11
CA MET A 178 -3.70 1.20 -3.51
C MET A 178 -4.86 0.24 -3.70
N LEU A 179 -5.73 0.15 -2.70
CA LEU A 179 -6.88 -0.76 -2.71
C LEU A 179 -8.13 -0.04 -2.24
N GLY A 180 -9.21 -0.14 -3.01
CA GLY A 180 -10.51 0.40 -2.60
C GLY A 180 -11.21 -0.49 -1.57
N PRO A 181 -12.07 0.08 -0.72
CA PRO A 181 -12.76 -0.68 0.31
C PRO A 181 -13.81 -1.59 -0.31
N GLY A 182 -13.86 -2.87 0.10
CA GLY A 182 -14.92 -3.78 -0.31
C GLY A 182 -14.40 -5.08 -0.93
N GLN A 183 -15.06 -5.54 -1.99
CA GLN A 183 -14.72 -6.80 -2.65
C GLN A 183 -13.75 -6.56 -3.81
N TRP A 184 -12.66 -7.31 -3.81
CA TRP A 184 -11.74 -7.36 -4.94
C TRP A 184 -12.32 -8.23 -6.07
N PRO A 185 -12.13 -7.88 -7.36
CA PRO A 185 -11.47 -6.67 -7.87
C PRO A 185 -12.45 -5.52 -8.12
N GLU A 186 -13.74 -5.70 -7.82
CA GLU A 186 -14.82 -4.76 -8.15
C GLU A 186 -14.56 -3.35 -7.61
N ASN A 187 -14.01 -3.26 -6.40
CA ASN A 187 -13.69 -2.00 -5.72
C ASN A 187 -12.31 -1.41 -6.08
N GLY A 188 -11.64 -1.93 -7.10
CA GLY A 188 -10.45 -1.30 -7.66
C GLY A 188 -9.15 -1.53 -6.89
N GLU A 189 -8.10 -1.86 -7.64
CA GLU A 189 -6.71 -1.90 -7.18
C GLU A 189 -5.86 -1.06 -8.14
N ILE A 190 -4.86 -0.34 -7.62
CA ILE A 190 -3.90 0.41 -8.42
C ILE A 190 -2.50 0.10 -7.92
N ASP A 191 -1.78 -0.72 -8.66
CA ASP A 191 -0.38 -1.08 -8.37
C ASP A 191 0.53 -0.01 -8.96
N ILE A 192 1.05 0.86 -8.11
CA ILE A 192 1.86 2.01 -8.55
C ILE A 192 3.29 1.56 -8.87
N MET A 193 3.80 0.62 -8.08
CA MET A 193 5.08 -0.03 -8.28
C MET A 193 5.00 -1.47 -7.81
N GLU A 194 5.24 -2.39 -8.74
CA GLU A 194 5.66 -3.76 -8.43
C GLU A 194 6.98 -4.07 -9.14
N ASP A 195 7.86 -4.80 -8.47
CA ASP A 195 8.98 -5.52 -9.09
C ASP A 195 8.94 -6.96 -8.62
N VAL A 196 9.63 -7.86 -9.31
CA VAL A 196 9.81 -9.23 -8.84
C VAL A 196 11.23 -9.68 -9.03
N ASN A 197 11.64 -10.69 -8.27
CA ASN A 197 12.89 -11.42 -8.47
C ASN A 197 14.17 -10.56 -8.40
N ALA A 198 14.07 -9.37 -7.80
CA ALA A 198 15.15 -8.39 -7.75
C ALA A 198 15.66 -8.06 -9.17
N LEU A 199 14.76 -7.75 -10.10
CA LEU A 199 15.11 -7.46 -11.49
C LEU A 199 15.54 -6.00 -11.71
N SER A 200 15.26 -5.10 -10.75
CA SER A 200 15.43 -3.66 -10.95
C SER A 200 14.53 -3.20 -12.11
N GLU A 201 13.27 -3.61 -12.06
CA GLU A 201 12.22 -3.26 -13.01
C GLU A 201 11.04 -2.62 -12.27
N VAL A 202 10.02 -2.18 -13.02
CA VAL A 202 8.77 -1.64 -12.48
C VAL A 202 7.60 -2.06 -13.35
N ALA A 203 6.50 -2.46 -12.73
CA ALA A 203 5.20 -2.57 -13.35
C ALA A 203 4.22 -1.59 -12.69
N GLY A 204 3.32 -1.03 -13.51
CA GLY A 204 2.11 -0.36 -13.02
C GLY A 204 0.88 -1.07 -13.58
N THR A 205 -0.11 -1.34 -12.73
CA THR A 205 -1.27 -2.18 -13.05
C THR A 205 -2.53 -1.60 -12.43
N ILE A 206 -3.68 -1.84 -13.06
CA ILE A 206 -4.97 -1.68 -12.39
C ILE A 206 -5.75 -3.00 -12.41
N HIS A 207 -6.49 -3.25 -11.33
CA HIS A 207 -7.51 -4.30 -11.25
C HIS A 207 -8.88 -3.69 -11.04
N CYS A 208 -9.89 -4.25 -11.69
CA CYS A 208 -11.27 -3.77 -11.71
C CYS A 208 -12.26 -4.81 -12.24
N GLY A 209 -13.54 -4.64 -11.94
CA GLY A 209 -14.60 -5.48 -12.50
C GLY A 209 -14.61 -6.88 -11.88
N THR A 210 -14.55 -7.94 -12.71
CA THR A 210 -14.90 -9.31 -12.27
C THR A 210 -13.74 -10.30 -12.40
N TYR A 211 -13.53 -11.11 -11.36
CA TYR A 211 -12.59 -12.23 -11.38
C TYR A 211 -13.28 -13.60 -11.58
N PRO A 212 -12.71 -14.52 -12.37
CA PRO A 212 -11.53 -14.36 -13.23
C PRO A 212 -11.88 -13.68 -14.57
N GLY A 213 -10.89 -13.02 -15.19
CA GLY A 213 -11.05 -12.36 -16.49
C GLY A 213 -11.79 -11.03 -16.43
N GLY A 214 -12.98 -10.94 -17.00
CA GLY A 214 -13.68 -9.65 -17.10
C GLY A 214 -12.94 -8.62 -17.96
N VAL A 215 -13.38 -7.36 -17.88
CA VAL A 215 -12.87 -6.29 -18.75
C VAL A 215 -11.43 -5.87 -18.40
N CYS A 216 -11.01 -6.11 -17.16
CA CYS A 216 -9.67 -5.79 -16.68
C CYS A 216 -8.71 -7.00 -16.74
N ASN A 217 -9.15 -8.14 -17.31
CA ASN A 217 -8.33 -9.36 -17.45
C ASN A 217 -7.79 -9.88 -16.10
N GLU A 218 -8.70 -9.99 -15.15
CA GLU A 218 -8.46 -10.34 -13.76
C GLU A 218 -7.82 -11.71 -13.58
N GLY A 219 -6.84 -11.73 -12.67
CA GLY A 219 -5.74 -12.68 -12.62
C GLY A 219 -4.44 -12.11 -13.22
N ASN A 220 -4.52 -11.05 -14.04
CA ASN A 220 -3.36 -10.28 -14.50
C ASN A 220 -3.55 -8.76 -14.42
N GLY A 221 -4.78 -8.25 -14.52
CA GLY A 221 -5.04 -6.81 -14.57
C GLY A 221 -4.70 -6.16 -15.93
N ILE A 222 -4.91 -4.84 -16.03
CA ILE A 222 -4.46 -4.03 -17.16
C ILE A 222 -3.11 -3.41 -16.77
N GLY A 223 -2.04 -4.15 -17.03
CA GLY A 223 -0.68 -3.78 -16.61
C GLY A 223 0.21 -3.29 -17.74
N SER A 224 1.23 -2.51 -17.38
CA SER A 224 2.34 -2.22 -18.28
C SER A 224 3.13 -3.47 -18.65
N GLY A 225 3.12 -4.48 -17.77
CA GLY A 225 4.21 -5.45 -17.68
C GLY A 225 5.50 -4.79 -17.19
N LEU A 226 6.51 -5.59 -16.89
CA LEU A 226 7.77 -5.07 -16.37
C LEU A 226 8.45 -4.11 -17.36
N ARG A 227 9.00 -3.03 -16.82
CA ARG A 227 9.75 -1.98 -17.50
C ARG A 227 11.07 -1.76 -16.78
N ALA A 228 12.11 -1.43 -17.53
CA ALA A 228 13.43 -1.22 -16.95
C ALA A 228 13.42 -0.07 -15.92
N CYS A 229 13.98 -0.34 -14.74
CA CYS A 229 14.13 0.59 -13.62
C CYS A 229 15.61 0.61 -13.23
N SER A 230 16.45 1.19 -14.09
CA SER A 230 17.90 1.12 -13.90
C SER A 230 18.33 1.87 -12.64
N GLY A 231 18.92 1.13 -11.69
CA GLY A 231 19.41 1.70 -10.44
C GLY A 231 18.43 1.62 -9.26
N CYS A 232 17.21 1.10 -9.48
CA CYS A 232 16.16 1.05 -8.46
C CYS A 232 16.51 0.19 -7.24
N GLN A 233 17.49 -0.71 -7.36
CA GLN A 233 18.05 -1.46 -6.23
C GLN A 233 19.18 -0.73 -5.48
N SER A 234 19.81 0.25 -6.14
CA SER A 234 21.02 0.93 -5.66
C SER A 234 20.77 2.30 -5.05
N GLY A 235 19.56 2.83 -5.19
CA GLY A 235 19.15 4.11 -4.62
C GLY A 235 17.65 4.32 -4.73
N PHE A 236 17.20 5.45 -4.21
CA PHE A 236 15.80 5.85 -4.26
C PHE A 236 15.39 6.30 -5.66
N HIS A 237 14.21 5.87 -6.08
CA HIS A 237 13.52 6.32 -7.28
C HIS A 237 12.10 6.74 -6.92
N THR A 238 11.54 7.69 -7.67
CA THR A 238 10.19 8.22 -7.40
C THR A 238 9.16 7.53 -8.28
N TYR A 239 8.27 6.79 -7.66
CA TYR A 239 7.13 6.12 -8.31
C TYR A 239 5.89 6.98 -8.11
N THR A 240 5.18 7.30 -9.19
CA THR A 240 4.03 8.21 -9.14
C THR A 240 2.89 7.70 -9.98
N MET A 241 1.70 7.73 -9.41
CA MET A 241 0.44 7.53 -10.11
C MET A 241 -0.37 8.84 -10.09
N VAL A 242 -1.01 9.18 -11.21
CA VAL A 242 -1.99 10.26 -11.30
C VAL A 242 -3.31 9.73 -11.85
N LEU A 243 -4.37 9.79 -11.04
CA LEU A 243 -5.76 9.57 -11.45
C LEU A 243 -6.36 10.93 -11.83
N ASP A 244 -6.64 11.11 -13.12
CA ASP A 244 -7.20 12.33 -13.70
C ASP A 244 -8.68 12.17 -13.98
N ARG A 245 -9.50 12.88 -13.20
CA ARG A 245 -10.96 12.92 -13.30
C ARG A 245 -11.48 14.27 -13.79
N THR A 246 -10.60 15.09 -14.39
CA THR A 246 -10.98 16.44 -14.84
C THR A 246 -11.92 16.43 -16.04
N ASN A 247 -11.87 15.38 -16.86
CA ASN A 247 -12.82 15.11 -17.93
C ASN A 247 -13.64 13.86 -17.59
N THR A 248 -14.87 14.04 -17.10
CA THR A 248 -15.77 12.97 -16.65
C THR A 248 -16.28 12.05 -17.78
N SER A 249 -15.78 12.21 -19.00
CA SER A 249 -16.06 11.34 -20.15
C SER A 249 -14.81 10.66 -20.72
N ALA A 250 -13.66 10.94 -20.11
CA ALA A 250 -12.36 10.39 -20.50
C ALA A 250 -11.40 10.45 -19.31
N GLU A 251 -11.77 9.81 -18.20
CA GLU A 251 -10.88 9.70 -17.05
C GLU A 251 -9.68 8.78 -17.36
N SER A 252 -8.57 8.96 -16.63
CA SER A 252 -7.36 8.15 -16.85
C SER A 252 -6.50 8.00 -15.60
N ILE A 253 -5.72 6.93 -15.56
CA ILE A 253 -4.66 6.69 -14.59
C ILE A 253 -3.33 6.65 -15.35
N ALA A 254 -2.35 7.43 -14.93
CA ALA A 254 -1.02 7.49 -15.52
C ALA A 254 0.07 7.14 -14.50
N PHE A 255 1.02 6.30 -14.89
CA PHE A 255 2.12 5.82 -14.06
C PHE A 255 3.45 6.37 -14.56
N SER A 256 4.27 6.87 -13.63
CA SER A 256 5.57 7.49 -13.91
C SER A 256 6.66 6.98 -12.98
N LEU A 257 7.86 6.84 -13.55
CA LEU A 257 9.11 6.59 -12.83
C LEU A 257 10.00 7.83 -13.01
N ASP A 258 10.46 8.41 -11.90
CA ASP A 258 11.30 9.62 -11.87
C ASP A 258 10.73 10.78 -12.73
N GLY A 259 9.41 10.96 -12.65
CA GLY A 259 8.67 11.98 -13.39
C GLY A 259 8.45 11.66 -14.89
N SER A 260 8.95 10.53 -15.38
CA SER A 260 8.72 10.07 -16.77
C SER A 260 7.59 9.05 -16.82
N GLN A 261 6.48 9.42 -17.47
CA GLN A 261 5.35 8.50 -17.67
C GLN A 261 5.76 7.32 -18.55
N TYR A 262 5.50 6.10 -18.09
CA TYR A 262 5.79 4.86 -18.83
C TYR A 262 4.53 4.05 -19.18
N PHE A 263 3.39 4.34 -18.54
CA PHE A 263 2.14 3.62 -18.76
C PHE A 263 0.92 4.47 -18.41
N SER A 264 -0.23 4.15 -19.01
CA SER A 264 -1.51 4.76 -18.67
C SER A 264 -2.68 3.87 -19.08
N VAL A 265 -3.74 3.92 -18.28
CA VAL A 265 -5.01 3.27 -18.57
C VAL A 265 -6.10 4.34 -18.64
N SER A 266 -7.02 4.21 -19.60
CA SER A 266 -8.13 5.15 -19.78
C SER A 266 -9.46 4.48 -19.51
N GLU A 267 -10.42 5.24 -18.98
CA GLU A 267 -11.80 4.82 -18.70
C GLU A 267 -12.43 4.08 -19.89
N SER A 268 -12.16 4.55 -21.12
CA SER A 268 -12.67 3.96 -22.35
C SER A 268 -12.26 2.49 -22.58
N GLN A 269 -11.22 2.00 -21.90
CA GLN A 269 -10.76 0.60 -22.01
C GLN A 269 -11.65 -0.36 -21.20
N VAL A 270 -12.26 0.13 -20.12
CA VAL A 270 -13.03 -0.69 -19.16
C VAL A 270 -14.52 -0.35 -19.13
N GLY A 271 -14.88 0.86 -19.55
CA GLY A 271 -16.23 1.40 -19.52
C GLY A 271 -16.54 2.14 -18.21
N THR A 272 -17.35 3.19 -18.32
CA THR A 272 -17.66 4.14 -17.24
C THR A 272 -18.17 3.48 -15.97
N ALA A 273 -19.09 2.52 -16.05
CA ALA A 273 -19.66 1.90 -14.85
C ALA A 273 -18.61 1.13 -14.03
N VAL A 274 -17.72 0.38 -14.71
CA VAL A 274 -16.64 -0.37 -14.04
C VAL A 274 -15.59 0.59 -13.49
N TRP A 275 -15.24 1.63 -14.27
CA TRP A 275 -14.29 2.65 -13.83
C TRP A 275 -14.77 3.38 -12.57
N GLN A 276 -16.02 3.84 -12.56
CA GLN A 276 -16.61 4.51 -11.41
C GLN A 276 -16.70 3.59 -10.20
N GLN A 277 -17.09 2.33 -10.38
CA GLN A 277 -17.14 1.36 -9.28
C GLN A 277 -15.75 1.13 -8.66
N ALA A 278 -14.69 1.15 -9.47
CA ALA A 278 -13.32 0.90 -9.02
C ALA A 278 -12.61 2.14 -8.45
N PHE A 279 -12.90 3.35 -8.93
CA PHE A 279 -12.07 4.53 -8.66
C PHE A 279 -12.83 5.78 -8.21
N ASP A 280 -14.16 5.78 -8.14
CA ASP A 280 -14.97 6.90 -7.62
C ASP A 280 -15.17 6.85 -6.10
N HIS A 281 -14.12 6.46 -5.38
CA HIS A 281 -14.07 6.45 -3.92
C HIS A 281 -12.62 6.60 -3.45
N ASN A 282 -12.43 6.74 -2.15
CA ASN A 282 -11.09 6.72 -1.59
C ASN A 282 -10.51 5.29 -1.62
N LEU A 283 -9.19 5.20 -1.60
CA LEU A 283 -8.44 3.96 -1.50
C LEU A 283 -7.44 4.06 -0.34
N SER A 284 -7.07 2.91 0.21
CA SER A 284 -5.96 2.79 1.15
C SER A 284 -4.65 2.75 0.40
N ILE A 285 -3.57 3.25 0.99
CA ILE A 285 -2.21 3.04 0.47
C ILE A 285 -1.60 1.86 1.19
N ILE A 286 -0.94 0.98 0.44
CA ILE A 286 -0.32 -0.25 0.94
C ILE A 286 1.15 -0.30 0.50
N LEU A 287 2.01 -0.71 1.43
CA LEU A 287 3.42 -1.00 1.20
C LEU A 287 3.72 -2.39 1.74
N ASP A 288 4.34 -3.24 0.93
CA ASP A 288 4.77 -4.56 1.38
C ASP A 288 5.97 -5.10 0.63
N LEU A 289 6.52 -6.17 1.19
CA LEU A 289 7.54 -6.97 0.55
C LEU A 289 7.18 -8.46 0.64
N ALA A 290 6.37 -8.94 -0.29
CA ALA A 290 6.03 -10.36 -0.40
C ALA A 290 7.24 -11.23 -0.82
N MET A 291 7.14 -12.53 -0.53
CA MET A 291 8.11 -13.55 -0.90
C MET A 291 7.45 -14.72 -1.65
N GLY A 292 7.85 -14.89 -2.91
CA GLY A 292 7.34 -15.93 -3.80
C GLY A 292 5.99 -15.55 -4.41
N GLY A 293 5.14 -16.53 -4.68
CA GLY A 293 3.83 -16.30 -5.29
C GLY A 293 3.83 -16.29 -6.82
N ALA A 294 2.63 -16.10 -7.35
CA ALA A 294 2.33 -16.31 -8.77
C ALA A 294 3.15 -15.40 -9.69
N PHE A 295 3.37 -14.14 -9.29
CA PHE A 295 4.07 -13.18 -10.14
C PHE A 295 5.58 -13.47 -10.25
N PRO A 296 6.36 -13.58 -9.15
CA PRO A 296 7.76 -14.01 -9.25
C PRO A 296 7.94 -15.36 -9.96
N ASN A 297 7.05 -16.33 -9.69
CA ASN A 297 7.09 -17.65 -10.32
C ASN A 297 6.82 -17.59 -11.83
N GLY A 298 5.82 -16.80 -12.24
CA GLY A 298 5.45 -16.61 -13.64
C GLY A 298 6.59 -15.99 -14.44
N VAL A 299 7.28 -15.01 -13.87
CA VAL A 299 8.41 -14.33 -14.53
C VAL A 299 9.64 -15.22 -14.63
N CYS A 300 10.01 -15.97 -13.60
CA CYS A 300 11.17 -16.86 -13.69
C CYS A 300 10.87 -18.21 -14.38
N GLY A 301 9.60 -18.60 -14.52
CA GLY A 301 9.19 -19.92 -14.98
C GLY A 301 9.57 -21.04 -14.00
N CYS A 302 9.65 -20.72 -12.71
CA CYS A 302 10.20 -21.57 -11.65
C CYS A 302 9.48 -21.33 -10.31
N THR A 303 9.67 -22.20 -9.31
CA THR A 303 9.18 -21.93 -7.96
C THR A 303 10.19 -21.08 -7.20
N THR A 304 9.71 -19.99 -6.61
CA THR A 304 10.48 -19.04 -5.81
C THR A 304 9.88 -18.95 -4.40
N PRO A 305 10.67 -18.54 -3.39
CA PRO A 305 12.12 -18.32 -3.43
C PRO A 305 12.92 -19.60 -3.68
N THR A 306 14.17 -19.47 -4.12
CA THR A 306 15.08 -20.59 -4.41
C THR A 306 16.13 -20.74 -3.31
N GLY A 307 16.90 -21.83 -3.33
CA GLY A 307 18.04 -21.99 -2.41
C GLY A 307 19.15 -20.95 -2.57
N SER A 308 19.15 -20.17 -3.66
CA SER A 308 20.07 -19.06 -3.89
C SER A 308 19.53 -17.71 -3.42
N THR A 309 18.24 -17.64 -3.04
CA THR A 309 17.62 -16.41 -2.55
C THR A 309 18.19 -16.06 -1.19
N THR A 310 18.76 -14.86 -1.07
CA THR A 310 19.41 -14.43 0.18
C THR A 310 18.41 -13.72 1.09
N SER A 311 18.50 -13.97 2.39
CA SER A 311 17.75 -13.24 3.42
C SER A 311 18.24 -11.79 3.56
N GLY A 312 17.37 -10.88 4.01
CA GLY A 312 17.72 -9.52 4.41
C GLY A 312 17.56 -8.47 3.32
N GLY A 313 17.00 -8.83 2.17
CA GLY A 313 16.58 -7.83 1.18
C GLY A 313 15.54 -6.91 1.78
N THR A 314 15.71 -5.61 1.57
CA THR A 314 14.93 -4.56 2.21
C THR A 314 14.40 -3.60 1.15
N MET A 315 13.09 -3.41 1.14
CA MET A 315 12.47 -2.27 0.49
C MET A 315 12.57 -1.08 1.45
N ARG A 316 13.23 0.00 1.01
CA ARG A 316 13.37 1.21 1.83
C ARG A 316 12.53 2.32 1.22
N VAL A 317 11.73 2.98 2.04
CA VAL A 317 10.79 4.03 1.64
C VAL A 317 11.16 5.31 2.36
N ASP A 318 11.54 6.34 1.61
CA ASP A 318 11.89 7.67 2.13
C ASP A 318 10.62 8.45 2.50
N TYR A 319 9.66 8.52 1.58
CA TYR A 319 8.35 9.10 1.87
C TYR A 319 7.24 8.45 1.06
N VAL A 320 6.01 8.63 1.55
CA VAL A 320 4.76 8.46 0.79
C VAL A 320 3.95 9.74 0.91
N ALA A 321 3.48 10.27 -0.21
CA ALA A 321 2.64 11.45 -0.24
C ALA A 321 1.48 11.30 -1.22
N ALA A 322 0.34 11.90 -0.89
CA ALA A 322 -0.77 12.05 -1.80
C ALA A 322 -1.26 13.50 -1.85
N TYR A 323 -1.64 13.91 -3.06
CA TYR A 323 -2.05 15.26 -3.36
C TYR A 323 -3.30 15.28 -4.24
N THR A 324 -4.12 16.32 -4.10
CA THR A 324 -5.29 16.55 -4.97
C THR A 324 -5.30 17.95 -5.57
N THR A 325 -5.84 18.10 -6.79
CA THR A 325 -6.22 19.42 -7.31
C THR A 325 -7.64 19.76 -6.90
N THR A 326 -8.00 21.04 -6.85
CA THR A 326 -9.41 21.45 -6.69
C THR A 326 -10.24 20.96 -7.89
N GLY A 327 -11.27 20.16 -7.63
CA GLY A 327 -12.26 19.79 -8.65
C GLY A 327 -13.20 20.94 -8.99
N GLY A 328 -13.87 20.88 -10.15
CA GLY A 328 -14.93 21.83 -10.55
C GLY A 328 -16.24 21.69 -9.78
N GLY A 329 -16.30 20.82 -8.76
CA GLY A 329 -17.40 20.65 -7.82
C GLY A 329 -16.94 20.94 -6.39
N ASN A 330 -17.89 21.18 -5.47
CA ASN A 330 -17.63 21.48 -4.06
C ASN A 330 -16.51 20.61 -3.46
N PRO A 331 -15.65 21.18 -2.59
CA PRO A 331 -14.48 20.48 -2.05
C PRO A 331 -14.88 19.16 -1.36
N PRO A 332 -14.07 18.10 -1.46
CA PRO A 332 -14.29 16.88 -0.68
C PRO A 332 -14.23 17.20 0.82
N PRO A 333 -14.96 16.46 1.67
CA PRO A 333 -14.91 16.62 3.13
C PRO A 333 -13.51 16.33 3.70
N PRO A 334 -13.21 16.78 4.94
CA PRO A 334 -11.94 16.52 5.64
C PRO A 334 -11.72 15.01 5.97
N PRO A 335 -10.53 14.60 6.50
CA PRO A 335 -10.14 13.19 6.69
C PRO A 335 -11.11 12.40 7.60
N PRO A 336 -11.08 11.04 7.62
CA PRO A 336 -12.23 10.19 7.97
C PRO A 336 -13.04 10.72 9.14
N GLY A 337 -14.26 11.14 8.79
CA GLY A 337 -15.15 11.87 9.67
C GLY A 337 -15.46 11.07 10.92
N SER A 338 -14.97 11.54 12.07
CA SER A 338 -15.70 11.33 13.30
C SER A 338 -16.81 12.36 13.33
N GLY A 339 -18.06 11.91 13.32
CA GLY A 339 -19.18 12.83 13.28
C GLY A 339 -20.55 12.16 13.21
N PRO A 340 -21.62 12.97 13.14
CA PRO A 340 -22.98 12.47 13.01
C PRO A 340 -23.23 11.77 11.68
N ILE A 341 -23.88 10.61 11.75
CA ILE A 341 -24.50 9.97 10.58
C ILE A 341 -25.95 10.44 10.49
N TYR A 342 -26.30 11.21 9.47
CA TYR A 342 -27.63 11.77 9.30
C TYR A 342 -28.56 10.80 8.55
N SER A 343 -29.80 10.68 9.01
CA SER A 343 -30.84 9.90 8.33
C SER A 343 -31.67 10.78 7.39
N ALA A 344 -31.98 10.29 6.18
CA ALA A 344 -32.83 11.01 5.23
C ALA A 344 -34.33 11.00 5.58
N VAL A 345 -34.75 10.33 6.66
CA VAL A 345 -36.16 10.31 7.10
C VAL A 345 -36.62 11.64 7.72
N GLY A 346 -35.69 12.52 8.11
CA GLY A 346 -36.01 13.85 8.64
C GLY A 346 -34.79 14.77 8.72
N SER A 347 -35.02 16.08 8.79
CA SER A 347 -33.97 17.11 8.64
C SER A 347 -32.99 17.25 9.82
N ASN A 348 -33.24 16.59 10.96
CA ASN A 348 -32.37 16.64 12.14
C ASN A 348 -32.40 15.31 12.90
N ILE A 349 -32.26 14.20 12.17
CA ILE A 349 -32.26 12.84 12.74
C ILE A 349 -30.90 12.19 12.49
N CYS A 350 -30.29 11.68 13.55
CA CYS A 350 -28.98 11.04 13.53
C CYS A 350 -29.06 9.59 13.99
N LEU A 351 -28.12 8.76 13.52
CA LEU A 351 -27.85 7.45 14.09
C LEU A 351 -27.24 7.63 15.48
N ASP A 352 -27.77 6.94 16.48
CA ASP A 352 -27.53 7.24 17.89
C ASP A 352 -27.34 5.95 18.70
N ASP A 353 -26.26 5.89 19.47
CA ASP A 353 -26.09 4.90 20.53
C ASP A 353 -26.98 5.24 21.73
N ARG A 354 -27.98 4.39 22.00
CA ARG A 354 -28.98 4.69 23.02
C ARG A 354 -28.34 4.92 24.38
N SER A 355 -28.49 6.14 24.90
CA SER A 355 -27.99 6.56 26.22
C SER A 355 -26.47 6.49 26.39
N SER A 356 -25.70 6.49 25.29
CA SER A 356 -24.22 6.42 25.33
C SER A 356 -23.70 5.21 26.12
N SER A 357 -24.34 4.06 25.97
CA SER A 357 -24.07 2.86 26.77
C SER A 357 -23.14 1.91 26.00
N THR A 358 -21.98 1.61 26.58
CA THR A 358 -20.97 0.70 26.00
C THR A 358 -21.22 -0.79 26.31
N ALA A 359 -22.46 -1.16 26.67
CA ALA A 359 -22.83 -2.56 26.87
C ALA A 359 -23.09 -3.24 25.51
N ASN A 360 -22.70 -4.51 25.38
CA ASN A 360 -23.07 -5.29 24.20
C ASN A 360 -24.60 -5.44 24.12
N TYR A 361 -25.11 -5.51 22.90
CA TYR A 361 -26.54 -5.50 22.56
C TYR A 361 -27.25 -4.19 22.90
N ASN A 362 -26.51 -3.09 23.15
CA ASN A 362 -27.14 -1.80 23.35
C ASN A 362 -27.82 -1.34 22.05
N PRO A 363 -29.10 -0.94 22.07
CA PRO A 363 -29.81 -0.57 20.86
C PRO A 363 -29.21 0.63 20.13
N VAL A 364 -28.98 0.49 18.83
CA VAL A 364 -28.72 1.64 17.94
C VAL A 364 -30.06 2.15 17.41
N GLN A 365 -30.29 3.45 17.53
CA GLN A 365 -31.58 4.07 17.26
C GLN A 365 -31.44 5.31 16.38
N ILE A 366 -32.58 5.82 15.91
CA ILE A 366 -32.66 7.19 15.44
C ILE A 366 -32.99 8.14 16.60
N TYR A 367 -32.30 9.28 16.67
CA TYR A 367 -32.58 10.31 17.65
C TYR A 367 -32.36 11.71 17.05
N GLY A 368 -32.86 12.75 17.73
CA GLY A 368 -32.54 14.12 17.34
C GLY A 368 -31.03 14.35 17.41
N CYS A 369 -30.44 14.94 16.37
CA CYS A 369 -29.02 15.26 16.39
C CYS A 369 -28.73 16.23 17.55
N ASN A 370 -27.83 15.87 18.45
CA ASN A 370 -27.61 16.51 19.74
C ASN A 370 -26.13 16.73 20.09
N GLY A 371 -25.19 16.29 19.24
CA GLY A 371 -23.76 16.52 19.40
C GLY A 371 -23.09 15.73 20.52
N THR A 372 -23.81 14.78 21.13
CA THR A 372 -23.22 13.90 22.17
C THR A 372 -22.31 12.84 21.54
N ALA A 373 -21.47 12.22 22.37
CA ALA A 373 -20.58 11.14 21.96
C ALA A 373 -21.32 9.91 21.40
N ALA A 374 -22.59 9.72 21.76
CA ALA A 374 -23.46 8.68 21.18
C ALA A 374 -23.74 8.85 19.68
N GLN A 375 -23.43 10.02 19.11
CA GLN A 375 -23.64 10.33 17.69
C GLN A 375 -22.33 10.64 16.98
N GLN A 376 -21.18 10.47 17.64
CA GLN A 376 -19.87 10.66 17.01
C GLN A 376 -19.40 9.31 16.47
N TRP A 377 -19.89 8.98 15.27
CA TRP A 377 -19.53 7.75 14.59
C TRP A 377 -18.23 7.95 13.83
N THR A 378 -17.39 6.93 13.85
CA THR A 378 -16.17 6.85 13.05
C THR A 378 -16.39 5.80 11.98
N VAL A 379 -16.20 6.17 10.72
CA VAL A 379 -16.20 5.22 9.61
C VAL A 379 -14.85 4.52 9.58
N VAL A 380 -14.84 3.21 9.83
CA VAL A 380 -13.63 2.39 9.76
C VAL A 380 -13.72 1.56 8.48
N GLU A 381 -13.12 2.11 7.42
CA GLU A 381 -13.24 1.53 6.08
C GLU A 381 -12.52 0.20 5.95
N ALA A 382 -11.45 -0.02 6.73
CA ALA A 382 -10.83 -1.33 6.94
C ALA A 382 -11.81 -2.27 7.67
N GLY A 383 -12.53 -3.10 6.91
CA GLY A 383 -13.60 -3.96 7.40
C GLY A 383 -15.01 -3.38 7.24
N SER A 384 -15.12 -2.16 6.69
CA SER A 384 -16.38 -1.42 6.50
C SER A 384 -17.25 -1.38 7.77
N THR A 385 -16.66 -1.13 8.93
CA THR A 385 -17.36 -1.07 10.20
C THR A 385 -17.68 0.39 10.58
N LEU A 386 -18.75 0.60 11.35
CA LEU A 386 -19.10 1.91 11.90
C LEU A 386 -18.90 1.87 13.41
N HIS A 387 -18.01 2.72 13.93
CA HIS A 387 -17.60 2.69 15.33
C HIS A 387 -18.22 3.85 16.12
N VAL A 388 -18.68 3.59 17.34
CA VAL A 388 -19.07 4.63 18.30
C VAL A 388 -18.71 4.16 19.71
N LEU A 389 -18.12 5.05 20.51
CA LEU A 389 -17.72 4.75 21.89
C LEU A 389 -16.91 3.44 22.06
N GLY A 390 -16.06 3.12 21.07
CA GLY A 390 -15.21 1.92 21.07
C GLY A 390 -15.92 0.62 20.73
N LYS A 391 -17.15 0.67 20.21
CA LYS A 391 -17.97 -0.47 19.78
C LYS A 391 -18.31 -0.37 18.30
N CYS A 392 -18.71 -1.49 17.71
CA CYS A 392 -19.11 -1.60 16.31
C CYS A 392 -20.63 -1.64 16.16
N LEU A 393 -21.14 -1.01 15.11
CA LEU A 393 -22.49 -1.24 14.60
C LEU A 393 -22.62 -2.72 14.21
N ASP A 394 -23.61 -3.42 14.77
CA ASP A 394 -23.72 -4.88 14.68
C ASP A 394 -25.15 -5.30 14.38
N ILE A 395 -25.33 -6.27 13.49
CA ILE A 395 -26.63 -6.90 13.29
C ILE A 395 -26.84 -7.94 14.38
N ASN A 396 -27.87 -7.77 15.19
CA ASN A 396 -28.13 -8.60 16.37
C ASN A 396 -27.99 -10.09 16.06
N ALA A 397 -27.00 -10.72 16.72
CA ALA A 397 -26.67 -12.14 16.59
C ALA A 397 -26.39 -12.62 15.15
N GLY A 398 -25.96 -11.72 14.26
CA GLY A 398 -25.70 -12.01 12.84
C GLY A 398 -26.94 -12.44 12.05
N GLY A 399 -28.14 -12.04 12.50
CA GLY A 399 -29.39 -12.40 11.83
C GLY A 399 -29.47 -11.82 10.41
N THR A 400 -30.00 -12.56 9.47
CA THR A 400 -30.06 -12.13 8.06
C THR A 400 -31.46 -11.77 7.58
N ALA A 401 -32.50 -11.96 8.38
CA ALA A 401 -33.88 -11.72 7.99
C ALA A 401 -34.27 -10.22 8.03
N ASN A 402 -35.22 -9.81 7.19
CA ASN A 402 -35.86 -8.50 7.27
C ASN A 402 -36.40 -8.24 8.68
N GLY A 403 -36.09 -7.05 9.21
CA GLY A 403 -36.52 -6.64 10.54
C GLY A 403 -35.59 -7.07 11.67
N THR A 404 -34.50 -7.79 11.38
CA THR A 404 -33.44 -8.05 12.38
C THR A 404 -32.91 -6.72 12.88
N LYS A 405 -32.82 -6.56 14.20
CA LYS A 405 -32.41 -5.32 14.84
C LYS A 405 -30.91 -5.12 14.77
N VAL A 406 -30.51 -3.85 14.76
CA VAL A 406 -29.11 -3.44 14.81
C VAL A 406 -28.81 -2.87 16.20
N ASP A 407 -27.67 -3.25 16.75
CA ASP A 407 -27.21 -2.90 18.09
C ASP A 407 -25.69 -2.59 18.08
N LEU A 408 -25.14 -2.32 19.26
CA LEU A 408 -23.70 -2.25 19.46
C LEU A 408 -23.16 -3.58 19.99
N TYR A 409 -22.02 -3.98 19.45
CA TYR A 409 -21.25 -5.10 19.96
C TYR A 409 -19.77 -4.78 20.00
N ASP A 410 -19.01 -5.56 20.78
CA ASP A 410 -17.55 -5.55 20.69
C ASP A 410 -17.12 -5.83 19.24
N CYS A 411 -16.19 -5.02 18.73
CA CYS A 411 -15.67 -5.24 17.39
C CYS A 411 -14.99 -6.62 17.32
N ASN A 412 -15.53 -7.49 16.47
CA ASN A 412 -15.18 -8.92 16.41
C ASN A 412 -14.88 -9.41 14.99
N ASN A 413 -14.82 -8.49 14.02
CA ASN A 413 -14.48 -8.74 12.61
C ASN A 413 -15.41 -9.73 11.90
N THR A 414 -16.66 -9.85 12.35
CA THR A 414 -17.66 -10.69 11.67
C THR A 414 -18.41 -9.90 10.60
N GLY A 415 -18.99 -10.62 9.63
CA GLY A 415 -19.84 -10.04 8.59
C GLY A 415 -21.05 -9.26 9.12
N ALA A 416 -21.46 -9.48 10.39
CA ALA A 416 -22.56 -8.75 11.03
C ALA A 416 -22.22 -7.28 11.30
N GLN A 417 -20.93 -6.93 11.29
CA GLN A 417 -20.43 -5.58 11.60
C GLN A 417 -20.08 -4.77 10.34
N VAL A 418 -20.20 -5.39 9.17
CA VAL A 418 -19.80 -4.80 7.88
C VAL A 418 -20.99 -4.03 7.29
N PHE A 419 -20.86 -2.73 7.12
CA PHE A 419 -21.83 -1.84 6.50
C PHE A 419 -21.13 -0.98 5.43
N ILE A 420 -21.20 -1.45 4.19
CA ILE A 420 -20.56 -0.86 3.03
C ILE A 420 -21.39 0.34 2.54
N PRO A 421 -20.86 1.57 2.57
CA PRO A 421 -21.54 2.73 2.01
C PRO A 421 -21.72 2.57 0.50
N GLN A 422 -22.91 2.92 0.01
CA GLN A 422 -23.27 2.86 -1.40
C GLN A 422 -23.49 4.28 -1.94
N SER A 423 -23.24 4.49 -3.23
CA SER A 423 -23.42 5.79 -3.90
C SER A 423 -24.85 6.35 -3.83
N ASN A 424 -25.85 5.48 -3.63
CA ASN A 424 -27.25 5.87 -3.43
C ASN A 424 -27.57 6.33 -1.99
N GLY A 425 -26.56 6.40 -1.11
CA GLY A 425 -26.66 6.76 0.31
C GLY A 425 -27.03 5.60 1.22
N SER A 426 -27.15 4.37 0.72
CA SER A 426 -27.45 3.21 1.56
C SER A 426 -26.20 2.64 2.25
N LEU A 427 -26.41 1.97 3.39
CA LEU A 427 -25.39 1.21 4.11
C LEU A 427 -25.73 -0.27 3.96
N TYR A 428 -25.02 -0.95 3.06
CA TYR A 428 -25.27 -2.34 2.67
C TYR A 428 -24.47 -3.31 3.53
N ASN A 429 -25.11 -4.31 4.10
CA ASN A 429 -24.45 -5.39 4.79
C ASN A 429 -24.32 -6.62 3.87
N PRO A 430 -23.10 -7.04 3.50
CA PRO A 430 -22.88 -8.14 2.56
C PRO A 430 -23.26 -9.52 3.11
N GLN A 431 -23.18 -9.73 4.42
CA GLN A 431 -23.56 -11.02 5.03
C GLN A 431 -25.06 -11.29 4.90
N SER A 432 -25.89 -10.27 5.09
CA SER A 432 -27.35 -10.37 5.06
C SER A 432 -27.96 -10.06 3.70
N GLY A 433 -27.21 -9.38 2.82
CA GLY A 433 -27.71 -8.89 1.54
C GLY A 433 -28.71 -7.73 1.68
N ARG A 434 -28.70 -7.01 2.81
CA ARG A 434 -29.72 -6.01 3.20
C ARG A 434 -29.10 -4.68 3.58
N CYS A 435 -29.92 -3.64 3.64
CA CYS A 435 -29.52 -2.28 3.94
C CYS A 435 -29.95 -1.87 5.37
N LEU A 436 -29.16 -1.00 6.02
CA LEU A 436 -29.55 -0.36 7.28
C LEU A 436 -30.80 0.51 7.06
N ASP A 437 -31.82 0.29 7.87
CA ASP A 437 -33.19 0.73 7.64
C ASP A 437 -33.81 1.35 8.91
N VAL A 438 -34.50 2.47 8.73
CA VAL A 438 -35.41 3.03 9.72
C VAL A 438 -36.80 2.41 9.54
N PRO A 439 -37.32 1.63 10.51
CA PRO A 439 -38.59 0.94 10.37
C PRO A 439 -39.73 1.88 9.95
N SER A 440 -40.38 1.55 8.83
CA SER A 440 -41.51 2.32 8.28
C SER A 440 -41.20 3.79 7.98
N ALA A 441 -39.93 4.15 7.77
CA ALA A 441 -39.48 5.53 7.57
C ALA A 441 -39.95 6.51 8.66
N THR A 442 -40.14 6.02 9.90
CA THR A 442 -40.65 6.84 11.00
C THR A 442 -39.66 7.94 11.41
N THR A 443 -40.18 9.06 11.90
CA THR A 443 -39.39 10.14 12.54
C THR A 443 -39.48 10.11 14.06
N THR A 444 -40.17 9.12 14.63
CA THR A 444 -40.28 8.93 16.08
C THR A 444 -38.90 8.63 16.67
N TRP A 445 -38.44 9.52 17.57
CA TRP A 445 -37.18 9.33 18.27
C TRP A 445 -37.16 8.04 19.09
N SER A 446 -35.95 7.56 19.32
CA SER A 446 -35.66 6.30 20.03
C SER A 446 -36.14 5.04 19.32
N THR A 447 -36.56 5.13 18.05
CA THR A 447 -36.83 3.95 17.23
C THR A 447 -35.54 3.23 16.91
N GLN A 448 -35.44 1.95 17.28
CA GLN A 448 -34.29 1.11 16.95
C GLN A 448 -34.26 0.79 15.47
N VAL A 449 -33.11 1.00 14.83
CA VAL A 449 -32.88 0.65 13.42
C VAL A 449 -32.86 -0.87 13.21
N GLN A 450 -33.00 -1.28 11.96
CA GLN A 450 -33.04 -2.68 11.55
C GLN A 450 -32.31 -2.86 10.21
N ILE A 451 -32.18 -4.10 9.75
CA ILE A 451 -31.88 -4.37 8.34
C ILE A 451 -33.15 -4.69 7.57
N TRP A 452 -33.19 -4.28 6.30
CA TRP A 452 -34.29 -4.58 5.39
C TRP A 452 -33.78 -4.70 3.95
N ASP A 453 -34.49 -5.42 3.09
CA ASP A 453 -34.19 -5.50 1.67
C ASP A 453 -34.01 -4.09 1.09
N CYS A 454 -32.91 -3.90 0.35
CA CYS A 454 -32.54 -2.61 -0.21
C CYS A 454 -33.61 -2.17 -1.22
N ASN A 455 -34.27 -1.04 -0.94
CA ASN A 455 -35.45 -0.57 -1.68
C ASN A 455 -35.34 0.89 -2.15
N GLY A 456 -34.21 1.56 -1.87
CA GLY A 456 -33.91 2.92 -2.35
C GLY A 456 -34.75 4.04 -1.73
N THR A 457 -35.58 3.73 -0.74
CA THR A 457 -36.39 4.74 -0.03
C THR A 457 -35.54 5.56 0.94
N ASN A 458 -36.08 6.68 1.42
CA ASN A 458 -35.39 7.51 2.42
C ASN A 458 -35.19 6.79 3.77
N ALA A 459 -35.90 5.70 4.04
CA ALA A 459 -35.68 4.87 5.22
C ALA A 459 -34.26 4.28 5.29
N GLN A 460 -33.60 4.16 4.14
CA GLN A 460 -32.31 3.49 4.00
C GLN A 460 -31.19 4.43 3.55
N LYS A 461 -31.43 5.75 3.54
CA LYS A 461 -30.43 6.72 3.11
C LYS A 461 -29.81 7.41 4.31
N TRP A 462 -28.49 7.36 4.34
CA TRP A 462 -27.64 7.86 5.40
C TRP A 462 -26.57 8.76 4.80
N THR A 463 -26.27 9.86 5.47
CA THR A 463 -25.11 10.72 5.14
C THR A 463 -24.08 10.50 6.22
N LEU A 464 -22.96 9.89 5.85
CA LEU A 464 -21.82 9.67 6.74
C LEU A 464 -21.06 10.99 7.02
N PRO A 465 -20.32 11.07 8.14
CA PRO A 465 -19.57 12.25 8.55
C PRO A 465 -18.43 12.67 7.62
#